data_AF-A0AAJ0CDU0-F1
#
_entry.id   AF-A0AAJ0CDU0-F1
#
_cell.length_a   1.000
_cell.length_b   1.000
_cell.length_c   1.000
_cell.angle_alpha   90.00
_cell.angle_beta   90.00
_cell.angle_gamma   90.00
#
_symmetry.space_group_name_H-M   'P 1'
#
loop_
_entity.id
_entity.type
_entity.pdbx_description
1 polymer ?
#
loop_
_entity_poly.entity_id
_entity_poly.type
_entity_poly.pdbx_seq_one_letter_code
_entity_poly.pdbx_strand_id
1 'polypeptide(L)'
;MDCGIDNAVELDWWEDVDLILSKSTTESPRPSFLTKSDCSNDDIAARISCLPCQHTSARTPFDKSVTLWASWSMSSGGKSVYFAGDTGYRAVPLLPSDVDDWGPEFAHLPVCPAFKQIGELRGPFDLGLIPIGAYRPRHVLSSVHSNPYDSVEIFESTKCKRAIGIHWGTWAVAEENVMEPPRLLKRALAKKDLAETRVFDVCSIGESREF
;
A
#
# COMPACT_ATOMS: atom_id res chain seq x y z
N MET A 1 -5.70 27.27 -8.04
CA MET A 1 -4.40 27.31 -8.71
C MET A 1 -4.46 26.25 -9.79
N ASP A 2 -4.11 26.63 -11.02
CA ASP A 2 -3.92 25.68 -12.11
C ASP A 2 -2.52 25.06 -11.95
N CYS A 3 -2.43 23.73 -11.91
CA CYS A 3 -1.16 23.00 -11.83
C CYS A 3 -0.63 22.58 -13.20
N GLY A 4 -1.32 22.92 -14.29
CA GLY A 4 -0.95 22.58 -15.66
C GLY A 4 -1.12 21.09 -16.02
N ILE A 5 -1.97 20.37 -15.27
CA ILE A 5 -2.28 18.95 -15.54
C ILE A 5 -3.65 18.87 -16.20
N ASP A 6 -3.65 18.63 -17.51
CA ASP A 6 -4.88 18.57 -18.31
C ASP A 6 -5.45 17.14 -18.45
N ASN A 7 -4.66 16.13 -18.08
CA ASN A 7 -5.05 14.72 -18.17
C ASN A 7 -5.04 14.09 -16.77
N ALA A 8 -6.16 14.20 -16.07
CA ALA A 8 -6.36 13.66 -14.74
C ALA A 8 -7.65 12.85 -14.68
N VAL A 9 -7.62 11.76 -13.90
CA VAL A 9 -8.81 10.98 -13.55
C VAL A 9 -8.91 11.00 -12.03
N GLU A 10 -10.06 11.41 -11.53
CA GLU A 10 -10.41 11.34 -10.12
C GLU A 10 -11.25 10.08 -9.88
N LEU A 11 -10.98 9.38 -8.77
CA LEU A 11 -11.61 8.11 -8.45
C LEU A 11 -11.98 8.06 -6.97
N ASP A 12 -13.19 7.59 -6.67
CA ASP A 12 -13.59 7.15 -5.35
C ASP A 12 -13.14 5.69 -5.11
N TRP A 13 -13.18 5.23 -3.86
CA TRP A 13 -12.85 3.85 -3.54
C TRP A 13 -13.73 2.87 -4.32
N TRP A 14 -13.10 1.81 -4.78
CA TRP A 14 -13.66 0.74 -5.61
C TRP A 14 -13.94 1.11 -7.05
N GLU A 15 -13.68 2.35 -7.46
CA GLU A 15 -13.71 2.74 -8.86
C GLU A 15 -12.47 2.24 -9.60
N ASP A 16 -12.68 1.89 -10.87
CA ASP A 16 -11.69 1.32 -11.76
C ASP A 16 -11.51 2.25 -12.97
N VAL A 17 -10.27 2.36 -13.46
CA VAL A 17 -9.96 2.97 -14.74
C VAL A 17 -9.13 2.01 -15.59
N ASP A 18 -9.54 1.84 -16.84
CA ASP A 18 -8.79 1.06 -17.83
C ASP A 18 -7.91 2.01 -18.65
N LEU A 19 -6.63 1.67 -18.76
CA LEU A 19 -5.63 2.36 -19.56
C LEU A 19 -5.17 1.46 -20.70
N ILE A 20 -5.17 2.01 -21.91
CA ILE A 20 -4.60 1.34 -23.08
C ILE A 20 -3.45 2.20 -23.60
N LEU A 21 -2.29 1.57 -23.73
CA LEU A 21 -1.08 2.16 -24.30
C LEU A 21 -0.80 1.47 -25.64
N SER A 22 -1.04 2.21 -26.72
CA SER A 22 -0.70 1.78 -28.08
C SER A 22 0.67 2.25 -28.50
N LYS A 23 1.39 1.39 -29.23
CA LYS A 23 2.70 1.72 -29.79
C LYS A 23 2.53 2.70 -30.96
N SER A 24 2.64 4.00 -30.70
CA SER A 24 2.64 5.01 -31.77
C SER A 24 3.94 4.94 -32.58
N THR A 25 3.83 4.81 -33.90
CA THR A 25 4.95 4.93 -34.86
C THR A 25 5.25 6.38 -35.23
N THR A 26 4.42 7.34 -34.84
CA THR A 26 4.59 8.78 -35.10
C THR A 26 3.90 9.60 -34.02
N GLU A 27 4.70 10.31 -33.21
CA GLU A 27 4.34 11.07 -31.99
C GLU A 27 4.26 10.28 -30.68
N SER A 28 4.72 10.93 -29.60
CA SER A 28 4.82 10.43 -28.23
C SER A 28 3.56 9.67 -27.80
N PRO A 29 3.66 8.47 -27.21
CA PRO A 29 2.49 7.69 -26.82
C PRO A 29 1.65 8.47 -25.82
N ARG A 30 0.38 8.73 -26.17
CA ARG A 30 -0.62 9.29 -25.24
C ARG A 30 -1.48 8.14 -24.71
N PRO A 31 -1.63 8.00 -23.38
CA PRO A 31 -2.59 7.04 -22.83
C PRO A 31 -4.00 7.42 -23.26
N SER A 32 -4.76 6.44 -23.75
CA SER A 32 -6.18 6.61 -24.07
C SER A 32 -7.03 5.77 -23.13
N PHE A 33 -8.12 6.36 -22.63
CA PHE A 33 -9.13 5.68 -21.82
C PHE A 33 -10.13 5.01 -22.77
N LEU A 34 -9.68 3.98 -23.49
CA LEU A 34 -10.53 3.24 -24.43
C LEU A 34 -11.20 2.05 -23.72
N THR A 35 -12.36 1.63 -24.24
CA THR A 35 -13.00 0.38 -23.84
C THR A 35 -12.26 -0.80 -24.46
N LYS A 36 -12.20 -1.92 -23.73
CA LYS A 36 -11.48 -3.17 -24.09
C LYS A 36 -11.85 -3.78 -25.46
N SER A 37 -12.89 -3.27 -26.12
CA SER A 37 -13.37 -3.72 -27.44
C SER A 37 -12.46 -3.34 -28.61
N ASP A 38 -11.55 -2.37 -28.42
CA ASP A 38 -10.81 -1.75 -29.53
C ASP A 38 -9.29 -2.06 -29.49
N CYS A 39 -8.86 -3.00 -28.62
CA CYS A 39 -7.44 -3.32 -28.45
C CYS A 39 -6.89 -4.18 -29.60
N SER A 40 -5.79 -3.72 -30.19
CA SER A 40 -4.93 -4.52 -31.07
C SER A 40 -4.01 -5.46 -30.26
N ASN A 41 -3.43 -6.47 -30.92
CA ASN A 41 -2.50 -7.42 -30.27
C ASN A 41 -1.21 -6.77 -29.72
N ASP A 42 -0.87 -5.55 -30.16
CA ASP A 42 0.35 -4.85 -29.75
C ASP A 42 0.11 -3.86 -28.59
N ASP A 43 -1.13 -3.74 -28.10
CA ASP A 43 -1.48 -2.79 -27.06
C ASP A 43 -1.20 -3.33 -25.65
N ILE A 44 -0.68 -2.45 -24.77
CA ILE A 44 -0.56 -2.75 -23.34
C ILE A 44 -1.82 -2.23 -22.66
N ALA A 45 -2.64 -3.15 -22.15
CA ALA A 45 -3.80 -2.83 -21.34
C ALA A 45 -3.48 -2.97 -19.85
N ALA A 46 -3.86 -1.98 -19.05
CA ALA A 46 -3.78 -2.02 -17.59
C ALA A 46 -5.11 -1.57 -16.98
N ARG A 47 -5.55 -2.25 -15.92
CA ARG A 47 -6.63 -1.79 -15.06
C ARG A 47 -6.03 -1.27 -13.76
N ILE A 48 -6.36 -0.04 -13.41
CA ILE A 48 -6.02 0.58 -12.13
C ILE A 48 -7.29 0.70 -11.31
N SER A 49 -7.24 0.29 -10.05
CA SER A 49 -8.35 0.38 -9.10
C SER A 49 -7.95 1.28 -7.93
N CYS A 50 -8.79 2.25 -7.60
CA CYS A 50 -8.71 2.99 -6.35
C CYS A 50 -9.27 2.12 -5.23
N LEU A 51 -8.50 1.87 -4.17
CA LEU A 51 -8.87 0.96 -3.08
C LEU A 51 -8.81 1.69 -1.73
N PRO A 52 -9.59 1.27 -0.72
CA PRO A 52 -9.55 1.90 0.58
C PRO A 52 -8.22 1.70 1.31
N CYS A 53 -7.86 2.64 2.17
CA CYS A 53 -6.84 2.48 3.21
C CYS A 53 -7.24 3.29 4.46
N GLN A 54 -6.54 3.06 5.59
CA GLN A 54 -6.81 3.74 6.84
C GLN A 54 -5.81 4.89 7.05
N HIS A 55 -6.14 6.07 6.51
CA HIS A 55 -5.27 7.25 6.60
C HIS A 55 -6.08 8.56 6.65
N THR A 56 -5.42 9.69 6.42
CA THR A 56 -6.04 11.03 6.35
C THR A 56 -5.31 11.88 5.31
N SER A 57 -5.81 13.08 5.03
CA SER A 57 -5.18 14.04 4.12
C SER A 57 -5.20 15.42 4.74
N ALA A 58 -4.16 16.22 4.48
CA ALA A 58 -4.09 17.63 4.83
C ALA A 58 -2.91 18.28 4.11
N ARG A 59 -3.07 19.51 3.65
CA ARG A 59 -2.00 20.36 3.07
C ARG A 59 -1.96 21.76 3.68
N THR A 60 -3.06 22.22 4.26
CA THR A 60 -3.21 23.53 4.90
C THR A 60 -3.92 23.39 6.26
N PRO A 61 -3.91 24.41 7.13
CA PRO A 61 -4.47 24.27 8.48
C PRO A 61 -5.96 23.89 8.57
N PHE A 62 -6.73 24.01 7.49
CA PHE A 62 -8.19 23.84 7.50
C PHE A 62 -8.73 22.91 6.40
N ASP A 63 -7.87 22.10 5.76
CA ASP A 63 -8.28 21.19 4.68
C ASP A 63 -8.16 19.71 5.05
N LYS A 64 -8.18 19.41 6.35
CA LYS A 64 -8.11 18.02 6.83
C LYS A 64 -9.25 17.20 6.24
N SER A 65 -8.90 16.08 5.61
CA SER A 65 -9.82 15.12 5.00
C SER A 65 -10.70 15.69 3.88
N VAL A 66 -10.26 16.78 3.22
CA VAL A 66 -10.97 17.33 2.04
C VAL A 66 -10.70 16.53 0.78
N THR A 67 -9.52 15.91 0.64
CA THR A 67 -9.20 14.99 -0.46
C THR A 67 -9.19 13.55 0.03
N LEU A 68 -9.65 12.61 -0.81
CA LEU A 68 -9.63 11.19 -0.48
C LEU A 68 -8.18 10.67 -0.34
N TRP A 69 -7.98 9.71 0.56
CA TRP A 69 -6.75 8.90 0.68
C TRP A 69 -7.06 7.50 0.17
N ALA A 70 -6.10 6.81 -0.44
CA ALA A 70 -6.35 5.52 -1.06
C ALA A 70 -5.11 4.63 -1.08
N SER A 71 -5.36 3.33 -1.10
CA SER A 71 -4.46 2.34 -1.67
C SER A 71 -4.81 2.12 -3.15
N TRP A 72 -3.97 1.40 -3.87
CA TRP A 72 -4.13 1.19 -5.32
C TRP A 72 -3.84 -0.26 -5.69
N SER A 73 -4.57 -0.79 -6.66
CA SER A 73 -4.13 -1.99 -7.36
C SER A 73 -4.01 -1.76 -8.86
N MET A 74 -3.05 -2.42 -9.48
CA MET A 74 -2.87 -2.41 -10.93
C MET A 74 -2.82 -3.85 -11.42
N SER A 75 -3.53 -4.15 -12.51
CA SER A 75 -3.41 -5.42 -13.21
C SER A 75 -3.08 -5.20 -14.69
N SER A 76 -2.11 -5.93 -15.22
CA SER A 76 -1.69 -5.87 -16.61
C SER A 76 -0.91 -7.13 -16.99
N GLY A 77 -1.04 -7.61 -18.23
CA GLY A 77 -0.26 -8.76 -18.72
C GLY A 77 -0.41 -10.05 -17.88
N GLY A 78 -1.56 -10.24 -17.21
CA GLY A 78 -1.79 -11.37 -16.31
C GLY A 78 -1.05 -11.28 -14.97
N LYS A 79 -0.50 -10.11 -14.63
CA LYS A 79 0.12 -9.82 -13.33
C LYS A 79 -0.67 -8.77 -12.58
N SER A 80 -0.56 -8.78 -11.25
CA SER A 80 -1.20 -7.76 -10.41
C SER A 80 -0.32 -7.27 -9.26
N VAL A 81 -0.34 -5.96 -9.05
CA VAL A 81 0.40 -5.26 -7.98
C VAL A 81 -0.60 -4.54 -7.08
N TYR A 82 -0.36 -4.59 -5.78
CA TYR A 82 -1.06 -3.81 -4.77
C TYR A 82 -0.08 -2.80 -4.14
N PHE A 83 -0.48 -1.54 -4.07
CA PHE A 83 0.24 -0.48 -3.38
C PHE A 83 -0.63 0.03 -2.24
N ALA A 84 -0.21 -0.23 -1.00
CA ALA A 84 -1.02 0.05 0.18
C ALA A 84 -1.18 1.55 0.49
N GLY A 85 -0.30 2.39 -0.06
CA GLY A 85 -0.17 3.79 0.37
C GLY A 85 0.29 3.89 1.83
N ASP A 86 0.17 5.09 2.39
CA ASP A 86 0.31 5.29 3.83
C ASP A 86 -0.99 4.83 4.49
N THR A 87 -0.87 3.94 5.47
CA THR A 87 -2.04 3.37 6.12
C THR A 87 -1.71 2.82 7.48
N GLY A 88 -2.67 2.92 8.40
CA GLY A 88 -2.73 2.12 9.62
C GLY A 88 -3.43 0.79 9.37
N TYR A 89 -3.46 -0.05 10.40
CA TYR A 89 -4.19 -1.32 10.40
C TYR A 89 -5.11 -1.45 11.60
N ARG A 90 -4.76 -0.86 12.75
CA ARG A 90 -5.45 -1.02 14.02
C ARG A 90 -5.41 0.27 14.83
N ALA A 91 -6.24 0.39 15.87
CA ALA A 91 -6.15 1.49 16.82
C ALA A 91 -5.60 1.00 18.16
N VAL A 92 -4.46 1.56 18.56
CA VAL A 92 -3.75 1.20 19.80
C VAL A 92 -3.92 2.34 20.81
N PRO A 93 -4.34 2.07 22.06
CA PRO A 93 -4.42 3.10 23.09
C PRO A 93 -3.02 3.49 23.60
N LEU A 94 -2.94 4.48 24.48
CA LEU A 94 -1.69 4.77 25.20
C LEU A 94 -1.33 3.57 26.08
N LEU A 95 -0.20 2.95 25.75
CA LEU A 95 0.41 1.85 26.50
C LEU A 95 1.80 2.28 27.01
N PRO A 96 2.29 1.68 28.11
CA PRO A 96 3.69 1.81 28.51
C PRO A 96 4.64 1.41 27.36
N SER A 97 5.81 2.04 27.28
CA SER A 97 6.73 1.89 26.14
C SER A 97 7.33 0.49 26.00
N ASP A 98 7.33 -0.31 27.07
CA ASP A 98 7.84 -1.67 27.16
C ASP A 98 6.78 -2.75 26.84
N VAL A 99 5.53 -2.35 26.61
CA VAL A 99 4.42 -3.27 26.31
C VAL A 99 4.33 -3.53 24.80
N ASP A 100 4.30 -4.81 24.42
CA ASP A 100 4.03 -5.23 23.04
C ASP A 100 2.53 -5.11 22.74
N ASP A 101 2.16 -4.19 21.84
CA ASP A 101 0.77 -3.99 21.42
C ASP A 101 0.20 -5.18 20.63
N TRP A 102 1.03 -6.14 20.24
CA TRP A 102 0.66 -7.42 19.62
C TRP A 102 0.62 -8.61 20.59
N GLY A 103 0.61 -8.35 21.90
CA GLY A 103 0.32 -9.34 22.93
C GLY A 103 -1.12 -9.88 22.87
N PRO A 104 -1.39 -11.12 23.33
CA PRO A 104 -2.72 -11.74 23.29
C PRO A 104 -3.80 -10.93 24.03
N GLU A 105 -3.42 -10.18 25.06
CA GLU A 105 -4.30 -9.28 25.81
C GLU A 105 -4.89 -8.16 24.93
N PHE A 106 -4.21 -7.81 23.83
CA PHE A 106 -4.60 -6.74 22.90
C PHE A 106 -5.26 -7.26 21.62
N ALA A 107 -5.53 -8.55 21.51
CA ALA A 107 -6.17 -9.17 20.34
C ALA A 107 -7.60 -8.62 20.07
N HIS A 108 -8.22 -8.00 21.07
CA HIS A 108 -9.55 -7.40 20.98
C HIS A 108 -9.54 -6.00 20.35
N LEU A 109 -8.36 -5.39 20.13
CA LEU A 109 -8.28 -4.05 19.58
C LEU A 109 -8.82 -4.01 18.14
N PRO A 110 -9.52 -2.94 17.76
CA PRO A 110 -10.17 -2.87 16.45
C PRO A 110 -9.13 -2.82 15.34
N VAL A 111 -9.42 -3.57 14.26
CA VAL A 111 -8.62 -3.63 13.04
C VAL A 111 -9.44 -3.13 11.84
N CYS A 112 -8.76 -2.66 10.81
CA CYS A 112 -9.38 -2.17 9.59
C CYS A 112 -9.94 -3.33 8.77
N PRO A 113 -11.26 -3.42 8.55
CA PRO A 113 -11.85 -4.52 7.77
C PRO A 113 -11.54 -4.41 6.27
N ALA A 114 -11.15 -3.23 5.80
CA ALA A 114 -10.94 -2.92 4.39
C ALA A 114 -9.92 -3.83 3.72
N PHE A 115 -8.83 -4.20 4.40
CA PHE A 115 -7.79 -5.06 3.82
C PHE A 115 -8.29 -6.47 3.51
N LYS A 116 -9.14 -7.02 4.39
CA LYS A 116 -9.79 -8.31 4.14
C LYS A 116 -10.75 -8.20 2.95
N GLN A 117 -11.54 -7.13 2.87
CA GLN A 117 -12.41 -6.86 1.73
C GLN A 117 -11.62 -6.74 0.42
N ILE A 118 -10.47 -6.06 0.44
CA ILE A 118 -9.56 -5.96 -0.71
C ILE A 118 -9.09 -7.36 -1.15
N GLY A 119 -8.63 -8.20 -0.23
CA GLY A 119 -8.21 -9.56 -0.57
C GLY A 119 -9.34 -10.48 -1.03
N GLU A 120 -10.58 -10.22 -0.61
CA GLU A 120 -11.77 -10.96 -1.05
C GLU A 120 -12.26 -10.51 -2.43
N LEU A 121 -12.24 -9.21 -2.71
CA LEU A 121 -12.84 -8.62 -3.91
C LEU A 121 -11.84 -8.44 -5.07
N ARG A 122 -10.56 -8.21 -4.76
CA ARG A 122 -9.53 -7.80 -5.75
C ARG A 122 -8.28 -8.68 -5.73
N GLY A 123 -7.96 -9.28 -4.58
CA GLY A 123 -6.86 -10.23 -4.45
C GLY A 123 -7.17 -11.61 -5.06
N PRO A 124 -6.18 -12.52 -5.14
CA PRO A 124 -4.78 -12.35 -4.70
C PRO A 124 -3.95 -11.47 -5.63
N PHE A 125 -2.93 -10.82 -5.08
CA PHE A 125 -1.97 -10.00 -5.83
C PHE A 125 -0.62 -10.70 -5.98
N ASP A 126 0.07 -10.51 -7.11
CA ASP A 126 1.41 -11.10 -7.30
C ASP A 126 2.47 -10.39 -6.44
N LEU A 127 2.34 -9.07 -6.24
CA LEU A 127 3.25 -8.25 -5.46
C LEU A 127 2.50 -7.17 -4.66
N GLY A 128 2.81 -7.03 -3.37
CA GLY A 128 2.38 -5.94 -2.51
C GLY A 128 3.51 -4.94 -2.22
N LEU A 129 3.21 -3.65 -2.19
CA LEU A 129 4.08 -2.59 -1.69
C LEU A 129 3.44 -2.03 -0.43
N ILE A 130 3.98 -2.38 0.73
CA ILE A 130 3.29 -2.20 2.03
C ILE A 130 4.21 -1.40 2.96
N PRO A 131 3.72 -0.31 3.60
CA PRO A 131 4.55 0.52 4.46
C PRO A 131 4.96 -0.26 5.71
N ILE A 132 6.19 -0.04 6.16
CA ILE A 132 6.71 -0.66 7.40
C ILE A 132 7.27 0.36 8.40
N GLY A 133 7.30 1.66 8.04
CA GLY A 133 7.87 2.75 8.85
C GLY A 133 6.84 3.80 9.25
N ALA A 134 7.30 4.85 9.94
CA ALA A 134 6.53 5.98 10.45
C ALA A 134 5.46 5.63 11.49
N TYR A 135 5.75 4.71 12.42
CA TYR A 135 4.72 4.11 13.28
C TYR A 135 4.81 4.48 14.76
N ARG A 136 5.86 5.18 15.25
CA ARG A 136 5.92 5.64 16.65
C ARG A 136 5.65 7.15 16.82
N PRO A 137 4.88 7.55 17.85
CA PRO A 137 4.34 6.73 18.93
C PRO A 137 3.02 6.02 18.55
N ARG A 138 2.84 4.77 18.99
CA ARG A 138 1.74 3.88 18.55
C ARG A 138 0.35 4.43 18.87
N HIS A 139 0.18 5.06 20.03
CA HIS A 139 -1.12 5.60 20.44
C HIS A 139 -1.59 6.81 19.63
N VAL A 140 -0.68 7.44 18.87
CA VAL A 140 -0.99 8.54 17.96
C VAL A 140 -1.08 8.03 16.52
N LEU A 141 -0.10 7.20 16.11
CA LEU A 141 0.10 6.86 14.70
C LEU A 141 -0.54 5.54 14.28
N SER A 142 -0.89 4.61 15.19
CA SER A 142 -1.38 3.28 14.79
C SER A 142 -2.59 3.31 13.86
N SER A 143 -3.49 4.30 14.05
CA SER A 143 -4.67 4.45 13.20
C SER A 143 -4.37 4.97 11.80
N VAL A 144 -3.16 5.44 11.51
CA VAL A 144 -2.79 6.04 10.22
C VAL A 144 -1.48 5.49 9.64
N HIS A 145 -0.63 4.84 10.43
CA HIS A 145 0.61 4.20 10.01
C HIS A 145 0.79 2.82 10.69
N SER A 146 1.00 1.82 9.84
CA SER A 146 1.23 0.43 10.21
C SER A 146 2.66 0.24 10.70
N ASN A 147 2.82 -0.45 11.84
CA ASN A 147 4.11 -1.03 12.18
C ASN A 147 4.34 -2.32 11.36
N PRO A 148 5.54 -2.92 11.38
CA PRO A 148 5.81 -4.14 10.61
C PRO A 148 4.95 -5.36 10.96
N TYR A 149 4.39 -5.46 12.17
CA TYR A 149 3.43 -6.52 12.50
C TYR A 149 2.08 -6.28 11.82
N ASP A 150 1.58 -5.04 11.87
CA ASP A 150 0.41 -4.60 11.12
C ASP A 150 0.59 -4.85 9.61
N SER A 151 1.77 -4.57 9.07
CA SER A 151 2.10 -4.77 7.66
C SER A 151 1.99 -6.24 7.24
N VAL A 152 2.40 -7.18 8.10
CA VAL A 152 2.27 -8.63 7.82
C VAL A 152 0.79 -9.04 7.80
N GLU A 153 -0.06 -8.48 8.66
CA GLU A 153 -1.50 -8.74 8.60
C GLU A 153 -2.14 -8.14 7.35
N ILE A 154 -1.71 -6.95 6.92
CA ILE A 154 -2.14 -6.38 5.64
C ILE A 154 -1.75 -7.33 4.49
N PHE A 155 -0.50 -7.79 4.46
CA PHE A 155 0.01 -8.73 3.47
C PHE A 155 -0.85 -10.00 3.35
N GLU A 156 -1.17 -10.64 4.48
CA GLU A 156 -2.04 -11.83 4.51
C GLU A 156 -3.48 -11.49 4.10
N SER A 157 -4.04 -10.40 4.64
CA SER A 157 -5.43 -9.99 4.41
C SER A 157 -5.69 -9.64 2.94
N THR A 158 -4.74 -8.98 2.27
CA THR A 158 -4.83 -8.66 0.84
C THR A 158 -4.45 -9.83 -0.06
N LYS A 159 -4.04 -10.97 0.52
CA LYS A 159 -3.62 -12.18 -0.19
C LYS A 159 -2.50 -11.90 -1.21
N CYS A 160 -1.55 -11.04 -0.84
CA CYS A 160 -0.37 -10.84 -1.65
C CYS A 160 0.47 -12.12 -1.63
N LYS A 161 0.96 -12.57 -2.79
CA LYS A 161 1.88 -13.71 -2.88
C LYS A 161 3.27 -13.34 -2.38
N ARG A 162 3.70 -12.12 -2.69
CA ARG A 162 4.97 -11.51 -2.27
C ARG A 162 4.77 -10.04 -1.93
N ALA A 163 5.66 -9.44 -1.16
CA ALA A 163 5.64 -8.02 -0.86
C ALA A 163 7.03 -7.39 -0.66
N ILE A 164 7.10 -6.08 -0.86
CA ILE A 164 8.25 -5.24 -0.54
C ILE A 164 7.83 -4.17 0.47
N GLY A 165 8.63 -4.02 1.53
CA GLY A 165 8.47 -2.99 2.55
C GLY A 165 8.85 -1.61 2.02
N ILE A 166 7.91 -0.66 2.09
CA ILE A 166 8.10 0.74 1.70
C ILE A 166 8.02 1.68 2.90
N HIS A 167 8.10 2.99 2.66
CA HIS A 167 7.89 4.05 3.66
C HIS A 167 8.91 4.09 4.82
N TRP A 168 10.05 3.39 4.68
CA TRP A 168 11.11 3.34 5.70
C TRP A 168 12.45 3.80 5.12
N GLY A 169 13.41 4.15 5.99
CA GLY A 169 14.81 4.30 5.60
C GLY A 169 15.18 5.59 4.86
N THR A 170 14.22 6.48 4.61
CA THR A 170 14.43 7.70 3.80
C THR A 170 14.29 8.99 4.60
N TRP A 171 13.19 9.15 5.35
CA TRP A 171 12.92 10.33 6.18
C TRP A 171 12.65 9.95 7.63
N ALA A 172 13.17 10.74 8.56
CA ALA A 172 12.91 10.59 9.99
C ALA A 172 11.65 11.38 10.38
N VAL A 173 10.48 10.81 10.09
CA VAL A 173 9.16 11.45 10.30
C VAL A 173 8.43 10.97 11.57
N ALA A 174 9.05 10.04 12.30
CA ALA A 174 8.49 9.41 13.49
C ALA A 174 9.61 9.07 14.48
N GLU A 175 9.25 8.57 15.66
CA GLU A 175 10.18 8.36 16.78
C GLU A 175 10.99 7.06 16.70
N GLU A 176 10.68 6.14 15.78
CA GLU A 176 11.43 4.89 15.68
C GLU A 176 12.85 5.09 15.13
N ASN A 177 13.74 4.16 15.47
CA ASN A 177 15.05 4.11 14.86
C ASN A 177 14.90 3.74 13.38
N VAL A 178 15.55 4.51 12.49
CA VAL A 178 15.44 4.34 11.03
C VAL A 178 15.73 2.91 10.55
N MET A 179 16.60 2.16 11.22
CA MET A 179 16.95 0.77 10.84
C MET A 179 16.18 -0.30 11.61
N GLU A 180 15.24 0.07 12.48
CA GLU A 180 14.36 -0.86 13.18
C GLU A 180 13.32 -1.54 12.28
N PRO A 181 12.64 -0.86 11.34
CA PRO A 181 11.55 -1.44 10.56
C PRO A 181 11.88 -2.78 9.89
N PRO A 182 13.00 -2.95 9.16
CA PRO A 182 13.33 -4.24 8.54
C PRO A 182 13.62 -5.34 9.57
N ARG A 183 14.21 -5.00 10.72
CA ARG A 183 14.47 -5.98 11.79
C ARG A 183 13.18 -6.44 12.44
N LEU A 184 12.24 -5.53 12.64
CA LEU A 184 10.94 -5.81 13.22
C LEU A 184 10.05 -6.57 12.24
N LEU A 185 10.14 -6.29 10.93
CA LEU A 185 9.49 -7.09 9.88
C LEU A 185 9.90 -8.56 9.95
N LYS A 186 11.20 -8.85 10.09
CA LYS A 186 11.70 -10.23 10.25
C LYS A 186 11.09 -10.94 11.46
N ARG A 187 10.94 -10.22 12.59
CA ARG A 187 10.28 -10.76 13.79
C ARG A 187 8.79 -11.00 13.58
N ALA A 188 8.11 -10.11 12.87
CA ALA A 188 6.70 -10.25 12.52
C ALA A 188 6.45 -11.48 11.63
N LEU A 189 7.28 -11.68 10.61
CA LEU A 189 7.21 -12.85 9.74
C LEU A 189 7.45 -14.15 10.50
N ALA A 190 8.46 -14.17 11.38
CA ALA A 190 8.75 -15.32 12.22
C ALA A 190 7.58 -15.69 13.15
N LYS A 191 6.85 -14.69 13.69
CA LYS A 191 5.66 -14.90 14.53
C LYS A 191 4.49 -15.56 13.76
N LYS A 192 4.52 -15.52 12.43
CA LYS A 192 3.50 -16.08 11.51
C LYS A 192 3.99 -17.30 10.74
N ASP A 193 5.15 -17.84 11.09
CA ASP A 193 5.79 -18.96 10.38
C ASP A 193 6.01 -18.68 8.87
N LEU A 194 6.16 -17.40 8.50
CA LEU A 194 6.44 -16.97 7.13
C LEU A 194 7.94 -16.91 6.88
N ALA A 195 8.36 -17.29 5.68
CA ALA A 195 9.77 -17.26 5.31
C ALA A 195 10.32 -15.82 5.29
N GLU A 196 11.50 -15.64 5.87
CA GLU A 196 12.15 -14.32 6.00
C GLU A 196 12.53 -13.71 4.65
N THR A 197 12.77 -14.53 3.63
CA THR A 197 13.23 -14.08 2.31
C THR A 197 12.23 -14.48 1.24
N ARG A 198 12.13 -13.65 0.20
CA ARG A 198 11.29 -13.87 -0.99
C ARG A 198 9.77 -13.96 -0.74
N VAL A 199 9.30 -13.70 0.47
CA VAL A 199 7.87 -13.58 0.82
C VAL A 199 7.52 -12.12 1.05
N PHE A 200 8.00 -11.49 2.13
CA PHE A 200 7.84 -10.06 2.37
C PHE A 200 9.17 -9.49 2.83
N ASP A 201 9.85 -8.76 1.94
CA ASP A 201 11.24 -8.35 2.15
C ASP A 201 11.42 -6.85 1.90
N VAL A 202 12.63 -6.33 2.05
CA VAL A 202 12.99 -4.96 1.71
C VAL A 202 13.99 -4.94 0.55
N CYS A 203 14.02 -3.82 -0.17
CA CYS A 203 15.04 -3.51 -1.15
C CYS A 203 15.94 -2.39 -0.63
N SER A 204 17.21 -2.42 -1.02
CA SER A 204 18.11 -1.29 -0.83
C SER A 204 17.69 -0.13 -1.72
N ILE A 205 18.05 1.11 -1.36
CA ILE A 205 17.78 2.27 -2.20
C ILE A 205 18.50 2.10 -3.55
N GLY A 206 17.72 2.12 -4.64
CA GLY A 206 18.20 1.92 -6.00
C GLY A 206 18.33 0.46 -6.46
N GLU A 207 17.98 -0.51 -5.62
CA GLU A 207 17.92 -1.93 -6.01
C GLU A 207 16.67 -2.23 -6.85
N SER A 208 16.85 -3.04 -7.91
CA SER A 208 15.75 -3.63 -8.69
C SER A 208 15.67 -5.13 -8.40
N ARG A 209 14.45 -5.66 -8.31
CA ARG A 209 14.20 -7.09 -8.05
C ARG A 209 13.15 -7.64 -9.00
N GLU A 210 13.41 -8.85 -9.49
CA GLU A 210 12.49 -9.59 -10.37
C GLU A 210 11.66 -10.58 -9.56
N PHE A 211 10.40 -10.75 -10.00
CA PHE A 211 9.38 -11.53 -9.30
C PHE A 211 8.66 -12.47 -10.27
#